data_AF-A0A2T5HFS1-F1
#
_entry.id   AF-A0A2T5HFS1-F1
#
_cell.length_a   1.000
_cell.length_b   1.000
_cell.length_c   1.000
_cell.angle_alpha   90.00
_cell.angle_beta   90.00
_cell.angle_gamma   90.00
#
_symmetry.space_group_name_H-M   'P 1'
#
loop_
_entity.id
_entity.type
_entity.pdbx_description
1 polymer ?
#
loop_
_entity_poly.entity_id
_entity_poly.type
_entity_poly.pdbx_seq_one_letter_code
_entity_poly.pdbx_strand_id
1 'polypeptide(L)' 'MTHQPKGGMCCACQHAYRNCSSLPFKQMPPLARDGDWVIVRCTDFKRVTP' A
#
# COMPACT_ATOMS: atom_id res chain seq x y z
N MET A 1 3.58 -6.74 11.33
CA MET A 1 3.34 -5.50 10.56
C MET A 1 2.03 -4.92 11.05
N THR A 2 1.90 -3.61 11.24
CA THR A 2 0.62 -2.97 11.67
C THR A 2 0.08 -2.00 10.61
N HIS A 3 0.81 -1.83 9.50
CA HIS A 3 0.47 -0.93 8.42
C HIS A 3 0.50 -1.73 7.12
N GLN A 4 -0.58 -1.65 6.35
CA GLN A 4 -0.71 -2.34 5.08
C GLN A 4 -1.18 -1.35 4.02
N PRO A 5 -0.68 -1.44 2.78
CA PRO A 5 -1.19 -0.62 1.70
C PRO A 5 -2.63 -1.04 1.37
N LYS A 6 -3.44 -0.11 0.87
CA LYS A 6 -4.78 -0.42 0.36
C LYS A 6 -4.68 -1.48 -0.76
N GLY A 7 -5.28 -2.65 -0.55
CA GLY A 7 -5.21 -3.78 -1.49
C GLY A 7 -5.60 -3.41 -2.93
N GLY A 8 -6.66 -2.62 -3.11
CA GLY A 8 -7.06 -2.12 -4.44
C GLY A 8 -6.00 -1.25 -5.14
N MET A 9 -5.19 -0.49 -4.38
CA MET A 9 -4.05 0.23 -4.96
C MET A 9 -2.93 -0.74 -5.34
N CYS A 10 -2.69 -1.78 -4.53
CA CYS A 10 -1.68 -2.79 -4.85
C CYS A 10 -2.03 -3.53 -6.14
N CYS A 11 -3.28 -3.97 -6.31
CA CYS A 11 -3.74 -4.68 -7.51
C CYS A 11 -3.67 -3.81 -8.78
N ALA A 12 -3.88 -2.50 -8.67
CA ALA A 12 -3.80 -1.57 -9.79
C ALA A 12 -2.38 -1.04 -10.07
N CYS A 13 -1.38 -1.49 -9.29
CA CYS A 13 -0.01 -1.02 -9.39
C CYS A 13 0.76 -1.79 -10.47
N GLN A 14 1.65 -1.12 -11.20
CA GLN A 14 2.62 -1.75 -12.10
C GLN A 14 3.53 -2.76 -11.37
N HIS A 15 3.65 -2.64 -10.05
CA HIS A 15 4.44 -3.51 -9.19
C HIS A 15 3.59 -4.52 -8.41
N ALA A 16 2.36 -4.84 -8.86
CA ALA A 16 1.44 -5.74 -8.14
C ALA A 16 2.05 -7.09 -7.73
N TYR A 17 2.98 -7.62 -8.53
CA TYR A 17 3.67 -8.89 -8.26
C TYR A 17 5.04 -8.75 -7.58
N ARG A 18 5.47 -7.52 -7.26
CA ARG A 18 6.75 -7.26 -6.59
C ARG A 18 6.58 -7.34 -5.07
N ASN A 19 7.58 -7.90 -4.39
CA ASN A 19 7.65 -7.79 -2.94
C ASN A 19 7.93 -6.33 -2.51
N CYS A 20 6.90 -5.66 -2.01
CA CYS A 20 6.97 -4.27 -1.53
C CYS A 20 7.19 -4.18 -0.01
N SER A 21 7.52 -5.28 0.67
CA SER A 21 7.67 -5.34 2.15
C SER A 21 8.79 -4.47 2.70
N SER A 22 9.73 -4.03 1.86
CA SER A 22 10.82 -3.11 2.24
C SER A 22 10.40 -1.64 2.32
N LEU A 23 9.20 -1.28 1.85
CA LEU A 23 8.73 0.10 1.86
C LEU A 23 8.34 0.56 3.29
N PRO A 24 8.55 1.85 3.61
CA PRO A 24 8.25 2.38 4.94
C PRO A 24 6.75 2.65 5.13
N PHE A 25 5.90 1.61 5.15
CA PHE A 25 4.44 1.73 5.28
C PHE A 25 3.97 2.53 6.50
N LYS A 26 4.76 2.58 7.58
CA LYS A 26 4.46 3.38 8.78
C LYS A 26 4.52 4.88 8.55
N GLN A 27 5.29 5.35 7.56
CA GLN A 27 5.44 6.76 7.23
C GLN A 27 4.43 7.22 6.17
N MET A 28 3.71 6.28 5.57
CA MET A 28 2.75 6.57 4.53
C MET A 28 1.43 7.11 5.11
N PRO A 29 0.70 7.96 4.37
CA PRO A 29 -0.55 8.55 4.85
C PRO A 29 -1.60 7.48 5.19
N PRO A 30 -2.16 7.47 6.41
CA PRO A 30 -3.25 6.56 6.75
C PRO A 30 -4.52 6.92 6.00
N LEU A 31 -5.23 5.91 5.49
CA LEU A 31 -6.53 6.02 4.82
C LEU A 31 -7.67 5.51 5.70
N ALA A 32 -7.44 4.40 6.39
CA ALA A 32 -8.42 3.76 7.26
C ALA A 32 -7.71 2.96 8.36
N ARG A 33 -8.45 2.63 9.42
CA ARG A 33 -8.01 1.67 10.44
C ARG A 33 -9.02 0.55 10.52
N ASP A 34 -8.54 -0.68 10.54
CA ASP A 34 -9.32 -1.91 10.63
C ASP A 34 -8.75 -2.76 11.77
N GLY A 35 -9.34 -2.58 12.96
CA GLY A 35 -8.77 -3.10 14.21
C GLY A 35 -7.36 -2.57 14.45
N ASP A 36 -6.40 -3.49 14.61
CA ASP A 36 -4.98 -3.18 14.81
C ASP A 36 -4.22 -2.83 13.52
N TRP A 37 -4.88 -2.94 12.36
CA TRP A 37 -4.28 -2.66 11.06
C TRP A 37 -4.58 -1.24 10.58
N VAL A 38 -3.53 -0.52 10.19
CA VAL A 38 -3.65 0.77 9.52
C VAL A 38 -3.54 0.56 8.02
N ILE A 39 -4.62 0.84 7.29
CA ILE A 39 -4.57 0.87 5.84
C ILE A 39 -3.99 2.21 5.41
N VAL A 40 -2.86 2.17 4.69
CA VAL A 40 -2.14 3.37 4.22
C VAL A 40 -2.25 3.54 2.70
N ARG A 41 -2.08 4.78 2.25
CA ARG A 41 -1.91 5.11 0.83
C ARG A 41 -0.46 4.88 0.44
N CYS A 42 -0.22 3.92 -0.45
CA CYS A 42 1.13 3.69 -0.95
C CYS A 42 1.64 4.93 -1.73
N THR A 43 2.78 5.47 -1.32
CA THR A 43 3.44 6.62 -1.98
C THR A 43 4.17 6.23 -3.25
N ASP A 44 4.64 4.98 -3.32
CA ASP A 44 5.30 4.38 -4.49
C ASP A 44 4.31 3.77 -5.49
N PHE A 45 3.01 4.02 -5.32
CA PHE A 45 1.99 3.53 -6.22
C PHE A 45 2.17 4.09 -7.63
N LYS A 46 2.34 3.19 -8.61
CA LYS A 46 2.35 3.52 -10.03
C LYS A 46 1.18 2.83 -10.71
N ARG A 47 0.20 3.60 -11.17
CA ARG A 47 -0.96 3.03 -11.88
C ARG A 47 -0.48 2.36 -13.18
N VAL A 48 -0.97 1.16 -13.45
CA VAL A 48 -0.84 0.56 -14.78
C VAL A 48 -1.62 1.47 -15.75
N THR A 49 -0.90 2.22 -16.56
CA THR A 49 -1.46 2.93 -17.70
C THR A 49 -1.59 1.95 -18.86
N PRO A 50 -2.72 1.95 -19.60
CA PRO A 50 -2.87 1.15 -20.81
C PRO A 50 -1.90 1.56 -21.91
#